data_AF-A0AAF0EAP9-F1
#
_entry.id   AF-A0AAF0EAP9-F1
#
_cell.length_a   1.000
_cell.length_b   1.000
_cell.length_c   1.000
_cell.angle_alpha   90.00
_cell.angle_beta   90.00
_cell.angle_gamma   90.00
#
_symmetry.space_group_name_H-M   'P 1'
#
loop_
_entity.id
_entity.type
_entity.pdbx_description
1 polymer ?
#
loop_
_entity_poly.entity_id
_entity_poly.type
_entity_poly.pdbx_seq_one_letter_code
_entity_poly.pdbx_strand_id
1 'polypeptide(L)'
;MTVLCGLDSLAGGTWLGVTRTGAFAVLTNITEHPRPKVDEHGQPLRSRGELVMAWMETHQDTRPMDAADILQDLYRTRQRYAGFNLLVGDVHGTEVHMGYVSNRVEATEPDILTATGQVYGLSNSTLHSPWPKIDHGKSLLQRVLSEPRTSTDDLVERLFGMMGYVTAAANGQ
;
A
#
# COMPACT_ATOMS: atom_id res chain seq x y z
N MET A 1 -12.59 -4.31 -18.35
CA MET A 1 -12.41 -4.60 -16.92
C MET A 1 -12.67 -3.34 -16.11
N THR A 2 -13.24 -3.46 -14.91
CA THR A 2 -13.54 -2.30 -14.05
C THR A 2 -12.54 -2.28 -12.89
N VAL A 3 -11.65 -1.28 -12.89
CA VAL A 3 -10.82 -0.94 -11.74
C VAL A 3 -11.50 0.20 -10.98
N LEU A 4 -11.64 0.05 -9.66
CA LEU A 4 -12.00 1.14 -8.78
C LEU A 4 -10.70 1.83 -8.34
N CYS A 5 -10.48 3.06 -8.77
CA CYS A 5 -9.31 3.85 -8.41
C CYS A 5 -9.62 5.35 -8.39
N GLY A 6 -8.86 6.11 -7.60
CA GLY A 6 -8.84 7.57 -7.69
C GLY A 6 -7.81 8.01 -8.72
N LEU A 7 -8.21 8.75 -9.75
CA LEU A 7 -7.29 9.21 -10.80
C LEU A 7 -6.65 10.55 -10.42
N ASP A 8 -5.32 10.61 -10.47
CA ASP A 8 -4.57 11.86 -10.42
C ASP A 8 -4.72 12.59 -11.75
N SER A 9 -5.36 13.76 -11.73
CA SER A 9 -5.64 14.54 -12.94
C SER A 9 -4.41 15.23 -13.56
N LEU A 10 -3.29 15.32 -12.84
CA LEU A 10 -2.05 15.94 -13.30
C LEU A 10 -1.10 14.91 -13.91
N ALA A 11 -0.85 13.82 -13.19
CA ALA A 11 0.13 12.82 -13.59
C ALA A 11 -0.50 11.55 -14.21
N GLY A 12 -1.84 11.42 -14.20
CA GLY A 12 -2.57 10.29 -14.78
C GLY A 12 -2.45 8.97 -14.00
N GLY A 13 -1.75 8.96 -12.86
CA GLY A 13 -1.57 7.79 -12.02
C GLY A 13 -2.65 7.63 -10.95
N THR A 14 -2.49 6.64 -10.06
CA THR A 14 -3.36 6.46 -8.90
C THR A 14 -2.58 6.03 -7.66
N TRP A 15 -3.12 6.28 -6.47
CA TRP A 15 -2.55 5.85 -5.20
C TRP A 15 -3.24 4.60 -4.62
N LEU A 16 -4.41 4.22 -5.17
CA LEU A 16 -5.17 3.05 -4.76
C LEU A 16 -5.92 2.50 -5.97
N GLY A 17 -5.71 1.23 -6.27
CA GLY A 17 -6.46 0.48 -7.27
C GLY A 17 -6.99 -0.82 -6.69
N VAL A 18 -8.25 -1.15 -6.99
CA VAL A 18 -8.87 -2.43 -6.65
C VAL A 18 -9.65 -2.96 -7.86
N THR A 19 -9.45 -4.22 -8.18
CA THR A 19 -10.14 -4.92 -9.26
C THR A 19 -11.34 -5.71 -8.72
N ARG A 20 -12.27 -6.09 -9.60
CA ARG A 20 -13.38 -6.99 -9.20
C ARG A 20 -12.93 -8.43 -8.92
N THR A 21 -11.73 -8.81 -9.37
CA THR A 21 -11.17 -10.15 -9.24
C THR A 21 -10.40 -10.38 -7.94
N GLY A 22 -10.11 -9.32 -7.18
CA GLY A 22 -9.44 -9.39 -5.88
C GLY A 22 -8.10 -8.67 -5.83
N ALA A 23 -7.47 -8.41 -6.98
CA ALA A 23 -6.18 -7.72 -7.04
C ALA A 23 -6.32 -6.26 -6.57
N PHE A 24 -5.38 -5.81 -5.74
CA PHE A 24 -5.31 -4.46 -5.22
C PHE A 24 -3.86 -3.95 -5.14
N ALA A 25 -3.70 -2.63 -5.19
CA ALA A 25 -2.43 -1.96 -4.93
C ALA A 25 -2.65 -0.62 -4.23
N VAL A 26 -1.80 -0.31 -3.26
CA VAL A 26 -1.84 0.90 -2.45
C VAL A 26 -0.45 1.51 -2.41
N LEU A 27 -0.38 2.83 -2.60
CA LEU A 27 0.86 3.59 -2.56
C LEU A 27 0.79 4.68 -1.49
N THR A 28 1.85 4.77 -0.68
CA THR A 28 2.08 5.92 0.21
C THR A 28 3.42 6.58 -0.12
N ASN A 29 3.52 7.88 0.12
CA ASN A 29 4.73 8.64 -0.13
C ASN A 29 5.66 8.55 1.07
N ILE A 30 6.98 8.47 0.88
CA ILE A 30 7.92 8.67 1.99
C ILE A 30 8.24 10.17 2.09
N THR A 31 8.19 10.71 3.30
CA THR A 31 8.54 12.11 3.56
C THR A 31 10.06 12.30 3.46
N GLU A 32 10.51 13.10 2.49
CA GLU A 32 11.94 13.35 2.23
C GLU A 32 12.25 14.85 2.27
N HIS A 33 13.37 15.20 2.92
CA HIS A 33 13.88 16.57 3.01
C HIS A 33 15.40 16.59 2.81
N PRO A 34 15.94 17.19 1.72
CA PRO A 34 15.21 17.73 0.58
C PRO A 34 14.55 16.62 -0.25
N ARG A 35 13.47 16.96 -0.98
CA ARG A 35 12.87 16.02 -1.93
C ARG A 35 13.78 15.85 -3.15
N PRO A 36 14.11 14.62 -3.56
CA PRO A 36 14.88 14.40 -4.77
C PRO A 36 14.06 14.85 -5.99
N LYS A 37 14.75 15.36 -7.01
CA LYS A 37 14.15 15.80 -8.27
C LYS A 37 14.57 14.94 -9.46
N VAL A 38 15.70 14.25 -9.34
CA VAL A 38 16.29 13.41 -10.37
C VAL A 38 16.71 12.07 -9.78
N ASP A 39 16.83 11.07 -10.64
CA ASP A 39 17.41 9.77 -10.29
C ASP A 39 18.96 9.82 -10.28
N GLU A 40 19.58 8.66 -10.05
CA GLU A 40 21.05 8.50 -10.01
C GLU A 40 21.75 8.84 -11.34
N HIS A 41 21.00 8.89 -12.44
CA HIS A 41 21.48 9.25 -13.78
C HIS A 41 21.15 10.69 -14.17
N GLY A 42 20.61 11.48 -13.24
CA GLY A 42 20.23 12.87 -13.48
C GLY A 42 18.95 13.05 -14.30
N GLN A 43 18.15 11.99 -14.49
CA GLN A 43 16.87 12.06 -15.20
C GLN A 43 15.73 12.49 -14.27
N PRO A 44 14.70 13.20 -14.77
CA PRO A 44 13.52 13.51 -13.97
C PRO A 44 12.86 12.25 -13.38
N LEU A 45 12.46 12.31 -12.11
CA LEU A 45 11.77 11.20 -11.45
C LEU A 45 10.40 10.95 -12.10
N ARG A 46 10.05 9.67 -12.24
CA ARG A 46 8.74 9.22 -12.73
C ARG A 46 7.64 9.41 -11.68
N SER A 47 6.38 9.43 -12.12
CA SER A 47 5.25 9.46 -11.21
C SER A 47 5.11 8.13 -10.49
N ARG A 48 5.05 8.16 -9.16
CA ARG A 48 4.82 6.97 -8.34
C ARG A 48 3.50 6.27 -8.65
N GLY A 49 2.49 7.01 -9.10
CA GLY A 49 1.19 6.44 -9.46
C GLY A 49 1.24 5.47 -10.63
N GLU A 50 2.31 5.51 -11.44
CA GLU A 50 2.57 4.53 -12.50
C GLU A 50 2.79 3.12 -11.94
N LEU A 51 3.31 2.98 -10.71
CA LEU A 51 3.53 1.67 -10.06
C LEU A 51 2.22 0.94 -9.79
N VAL A 52 1.20 1.69 -9.32
CA VAL A 52 -0.13 1.13 -9.04
C VAL A 52 -0.82 0.75 -10.34
N MET A 53 -0.71 1.59 -11.37
CA MET A 53 -1.26 1.31 -12.69
C MET A 53 -0.62 0.06 -13.32
N ALA A 54 0.71 -0.05 -13.28
CA ALA A 54 1.42 -1.21 -13.80
C ALA A 54 0.97 -2.52 -13.13
N TRP A 55 0.74 -2.52 -11.82
CA TRP A 55 0.19 -3.68 -11.12
C TRP A 55 -1.25 -4.00 -11.55
N MET A 56 -2.11 -2.99 -11.71
CA MET A 56 -3.49 -3.16 -12.17
C MET A 56 -3.56 -3.69 -13.61
N GLU A 57 -2.61 -3.32 -14.47
CA GLU A 57 -2.52 -3.74 -15.87
C GLU A 57 -2.07 -5.20 -16.03
N THR A 58 -1.18 -5.68 -15.17
CA THR A 58 -0.71 -7.08 -15.21
C THR A 58 -1.71 -8.07 -14.62
N HIS A 59 -2.66 -7.60 -13.81
CA HIS A 59 -3.70 -8.42 -13.19
C HIS A 59 -5.04 -8.33 -13.92
N GLN A 60 -5.00 -8.06 -15.23
CA GLN A 60 -6.21 -7.95 -16.06
C GLN A 60 -6.80 -9.30 -16.50
N ASP A 61 -6.02 -10.40 -16.46
CA ASP A 61 -6.41 -11.73 -16.93
C ASP A 61 -6.31 -12.81 -15.82
N THR A 62 -7.04 -13.92 -16.01
CA THR A 62 -7.19 -15.07 -15.08
C THR A 62 -5.92 -15.90 -14.85
N ARG A 63 -4.74 -15.40 -15.22
CA ARG A 63 -3.46 -15.96 -14.81
C ARG A 63 -2.62 -14.80 -14.29
N PRO A 64 -2.57 -14.60 -12.96
CA PRO A 64 -1.63 -13.64 -12.42
C PRO A 64 -0.23 -14.07 -12.87
N MET A 65 0.53 -13.12 -13.42
CA MET A 65 1.99 -13.24 -13.38
C MET A 65 2.36 -13.51 -11.91
N ASP A 66 3.39 -14.33 -11.64
CA ASP A 66 3.78 -14.58 -10.26
C ASP A 66 3.98 -13.22 -9.57
N ALA A 67 3.23 -12.97 -8.50
CA ALA A 67 3.31 -11.72 -7.78
C ALA A 67 4.77 -11.42 -7.40
N ALA A 68 5.58 -12.46 -7.16
CA ALA A 68 7.02 -12.35 -6.94
C ALA A 68 7.77 -11.75 -8.14
N ASP A 69 7.47 -12.14 -9.38
CA ASP A 69 8.12 -11.61 -10.59
C ASP A 69 7.81 -10.13 -10.79
N ILE A 70 6.54 -9.74 -10.61
CA ILE A 70 6.13 -8.32 -10.72
C ILE A 70 6.79 -7.50 -9.61
N LEU A 71 6.77 -8.00 -8.38
CA LEU A 71 7.45 -7.36 -7.26
C LEU A 71 8.95 -7.21 -7.53
N GLN A 72 9.58 -8.22 -8.14
CA GLN A 72 11.00 -8.17 -8.48
C GLN A 72 11.30 -7.12 -9.54
N ASP A 73 10.47 -6.99 -10.58
CA ASP A 73 10.65 -5.97 -11.62
C ASP A 73 10.38 -4.55 -11.11
N LEU A 74 9.34 -4.37 -10.28
CA LEU A 74 9.08 -3.10 -9.59
C LEU A 74 10.24 -2.75 -8.67
N TYR A 75 10.76 -3.73 -7.93
CA TYR A 75 11.92 -3.57 -7.08
C TYR A 75 13.15 -3.17 -7.91
N ARG A 76 13.46 -3.83 -9.04
CA ARG A 76 14.60 -3.46 -9.92
C ARG A 76 14.52 -2.03 -10.46
N THR A 77 13.32 -1.53 -10.72
CA THR A 77 13.11 -0.18 -11.28
C THR A 77 12.82 0.90 -10.24
N ARG A 78 12.81 0.55 -8.94
CA ARG A 78 12.34 1.40 -7.83
C ARG A 78 13.11 2.73 -7.65
N GLN A 79 14.36 2.82 -8.12
CA GLN A 79 15.16 4.04 -7.99
C GLN A 79 14.80 5.16 -8.98
N ARG A 80 13.91 4.88 -9.95
CA ARG A 80 13.38 5.89 -10.88
C ARG A 80 12.31 6.81 -10.27
N TYR A 81 11.98 6.62 -9.00
CA TYR A 81 10.90 7.30 -8.30
C TYR A 81 11.40 8.01 -7.04
N ALA A 82 10.68 9.05 -6.61
CA ALA A 82 10.84 9.61 -5.27
C ALA A 82 10.49 8.57 -4.19
N GLY A 83 10.80 8.84 -2.92
CA GLY A 83 10.55 7.92 -1.82
C GLY A 83 9.11 7.43 -1.77
N PHE A 84 8.91 6.11 -1.70
CA PHE A 84 7.58 5.50 -1.69
C PHE A 84 7.53 4.21 -0.88
N ASN A 85 6.30 3.85 -0.53
CA ASN A 85 5.91 2.50 -0.15
C ASN A 85 4.84 2.01 -1.12
N LEU A 86 4.96 0.77 -1.56
CA LEU A 86 3.99 0.09 -2.41
C LEU A 86 3.59 -1.21 -1.72
N LEU A 87 2.29 -1.36 -1.46
CA LEU A 87 1.67 -2.61 -1.03
C LEU A 87 0.82 -3.12 -2.18
N VAL A 88 1.04 -4.37 -2.59
CA VAL A 88 0.24 -5.04 -3.61
C VAL A 88 -0.29 -6.35 -3.05
N GLY A 89 -1.40 -6.83 -3.60
CA GLY A 89 -1.89 -8.15 -3.26
C GLY A 89 -3.07 -8.59 -4.09
N ASP A 90 -3.45 -9.84 -3.87
CA ASP A 90 -4.63 -10.46 -4.46
C ASP A 90 -5.38 -11.29 -3.41
N VAL A 91 -6.71 -11.29 -3.53
CA VAL A 91 -7.64 -11.99 -2.64
C VAL A 91 -8.36 -13.07 -3.45
N HIS A 92 -8.07 -14.33 -3.13
CA HIS A 92 -8.70 -15.49 -3.76
C HIS A 92 -9.42 -16.33 -2.71
N GLY A 93 -10.74 -16.16 -2.62
CA GLY A 93 -11.54 -16.85 -1.61
C GLY A 93 -11.15 -16.39 -0.19
N THR A 94 -10.52 -17.28 0.57
CA THR A 94 -10.00 -16.99 1.92
C THR A 94 -8.50 -16.74 1.96
N GLU A 95 -7.81 -16.91 0.83
CA GLU A 95 -6.36 -16.72 0.72
C GLU A 95 -6.07 -15.28 0.29
N VAL A 96 -5.04 -14.71 0.91
CA VAL A 96 -4.55 -13.37 0.61
C VAL A 96 -3.04 -13.46 0.40
N HIS A 97 -2.59 -13.07 -0.79
CA HIS A 97 -1.18 -12.95 -1.11
C HIS A 97 -0.85 -11.46 -1.17
N MET A 98 0.15 -11.03 -0.40
CA MET A 98 0.56 -9.64 -0.34
C MET A 98 2.07 -9.51 -0.43
N GLY A 99 2.52 -8.43 -1.06
CA GLY A 99 3.92 -8.04 -1.12
C GLY A 99 4.09 -6.56 -0.87
N TYR A 100 5.21 -6.20 -0.26
CA TYR A 100 5.60 -4.84 0.04
C TYR A 100 6.96 -4.50 -0.58
N VAL A 101 7.02 -3.33 -1.22
CA VAL A 101 8.24 -2.76 -1.82
C VAL A 101 8.40 -1.31 -1.41
N SER A 102 9.62 -0.92 -1.06
CA SER A 102 10.02 0.47 -0.89
C SER A 102 11.40 0.70 -1.50
N ASN A 103 11.63 1.90 -2.04
CA ASN A 103 12.96 2.34 -2.48
C ASN A 103 13.77 3.01 -1.36
N ARG A 104 13.29 2.97 -0.10
CA ARG A 104 13.98 3.50 1.09
C ARG A 104 14.23 2.45 2.16
N VAL A 105 14.03 1.18 1.83
CA VAL A 105 14.46 0.05 2.64
C VAL A 105 15.62 -0.63 1.92
N GLU A 106 16.74 -0.81 2.62
CA GLU A 106 17.84 -1.65 2.17
C GLU A 106 17.47 -3.12 2.39
N ALA A 107 16.73 -3.68 1.44
CA ALA A 107 16.46 -5.12 1.34
C ALA A 107 17.05 -5.63 0.02
N THR A 108 17.32 -6.94 -0.12
CA THR A 108 17.72 -7.56 -1.41
C THR A 108 16.54 -8.05 -2.24
N GLU A 109 15.39 -8.23 -1.58
CA GLU A 109 14.15 -8.82 -2.11
C GLU A 109 12.93 -8.09 -1.52
N PRO A 110 11.75 -8.17 -2.15
CA PRO A 110 10.50 -7.65 -1.59
C PRO A 110 10.06 -8.41 -0.33
N ASP A 111 9.32 -7.74 0.56
CA ASP A 111 8.72 -8.40 1.73
C ASP A 111 7.44 -9.14 1.31
N ILE A 112 7.38 -10.44 1.56
CA ILE A 112 6.18 -11.26 1.32
C ILE A 112 5.35 -11.36 2.60
N LEU A 113 4.12 -10.87 2.57
CA LEU A 113 3.24 -10.71 3.74
C LEU A 113 2.11 -11.76 3.72
N THR A 114 2.46 -13.04 3.97
CA THR A 114 1.51 -14.18 3.91
C THR A 114 1.02 -14.67 5.27
N ALA A 115 1.50 -14.10 6.38
CA ALA A 115 1.16 -14.56 7.71
C ALA A 115 -0.30 -14.22 8.09
N THR A 116 -1.12 -15.25 8.31
CA THR A 116 -2.51 -15.09 8.74
C THR A 116 -2.60 -14.48 10.14
N GLY A 117 -3.60 -13.62 10.37
CA GLY A 117 -3.85 -12.99 11.68
C GLY A 117 -2.89 -11.86 12.04
N GLN A 118 -1.97 -11.50 11.15
CA GLN A 118 -1.10 -10.34 11.34
C GLN A 118 -1.80 -9.06 10.87
N VAL A 119 -1.57 -7.97 11.61
CA VAL A 119 -2.03 -6.63 11.25
C VAL A 119 -0.81 -5.77 10.97
N TYR A 120 -0.75 -5.24 9.75
CA TYR A 120 0.28 -4.31 9.31
C TYR A 120 -0.30 -2.89 9.26
N GLY A 121 0.56 -1.90 9.45
CA GLY A 121 0.19 -0.49 9.35
C GLY A 121 1.22 0.25 8.53
N LEU A 122 0.74 1.00 7.54
CA LEU A 122 1.59 1.74 6.60
C LEU A 122 1.25 3.23 6.68
N SER A 123 2.28 4.08 6.66
CA SER A 123 2.17 5.53 6.72
C SER A 123 3.08 6.17 5.67
N ASN A 124 3.41 7.46 5.82
CA ASN A 124 4.43 8.12 5.00
C ASN A 124 5.88 7.83 5.46
N SER A 125 6.09 6.67 6.09
CA SER A 125 7.36 6.10 6.52
C SER A 125 7.39 4.62 6.15
N THR A 126 8.55 3.98 6.28
CA THR A 126 8.70 2.55 5.96
C THR A 126 7.81 1.67 6.87
N LEU A 127 7.45 0.47 6.39
CA LEU A 127 6.53 -0.46 7.07
C LEU A 127 6.86 -0.76 8.54
N HIS A 128 8.15 -0.74 8.90
CA HIS A 128 8.63 -1.08 10.25
C HIS A 128 8.96 0.14 11.11
N SER A 129 8.64 1.35 10.67
CA SER A 129 8.85 2.55 11.47
C SER A 129 7.83 2.63 12.62
N PRO A 130 8.26 2.79 13.88
CA PRO A 130 7.35 2.88 15.02
C PRO A 130 6.71 4.26 15.06
N TRP A 131 5.40 4.33 14.82
CA TRP A 131 4.64 5.57 14.93
C TRP A 131 3.46 5.34 15.88
N PRO A 132 3.29 6.17 16.95
CA PRO A 132 2.20 5.99 17.90
C PRO A 132 0.81 5.91 17.26
N LYS A 133 0.58 6.72 16.21
CA LYS A 133 -0.68 6.69 15.44
C LYS A 133 -0.90 5.34 14.74
N ILE A 134 0.17 4.73 14.24
CA ILE A 134 0.09 3.43 13.56
C ILE A 134 -0.15 2.32 14.56
N ASP A 135 0.56 2.32 15.69
CA ASP A 135 0.34 1.33 16.75
C ASP A 135 -1.08 1.41 17.34
N HIS A 136 -1.60 2.63 17.49
CA HIS A 136 -2.98 2.85 17.89
C HIS A 136 -3.97 2.28 16.86
N GLY A 137 -3.80 2.61 15.58
CA GLY A 137 -4.64 2.09 14.50
C GLY A 137 -4.61 0.57 14.40
N LYS A 138 -3.43 -0.04 14.53
CA LYS A 138 -3.26 -1.51 14.57
C LYS A 138 -4.03 -2.11 15.75
N SER A 139 -3.92 -1.51 16.95
CA SER A 139 -4.65 -1.96 18.14
C SER A 139 -6.17 -1.87 17.97
N LEU A 140 -6.68 -0.78 17.37
CA LEU A 140 -8.11 -0.62 17.07
C LEU A 140 -8.59 -1.69 16.08
N LEU A 141 -7.84 -1.92 15.00
CA LEU A 141 -8.18 -2.94 14.02
C LEU A 141 -8.16 -4.34 14.63
N GLN A 142 -7.15 -4.68 15.42
CA GLN A 142 -7.07 -5.97 16.12
C GLN A 142 -8.27 -6.16 17.05
N ARG A 143 -8.68 -5.13 17.79
CA ARG A 143 -9.88 -5.18 18.63
C ARG A 143 -11.12 -5.46 17.79
N VAL A 144 -11.29 -4.72 16.68
CA VAL A 144 -12.43 -4.91 15.78
C VAL A 144 -12.51 -6.36 15.28
N LEU A 145 -11.38 -6.92 14.86
CA LEU A 145 -11.27 -8.28 14.34
C LEU A 145 -11.45 -9.38 15.41
N SER A 146 -11.16 -9.07 16.68
CA SER A 146 -11.26 -10.04 17.79
C SER A 146 -12.67 -10.24 18.33
N GLU A 147 -13.55 -9.24 18.21
CA GLU A 147 -14.92 -9.31 18.72
C GLU A 147 -15.83 -10.01 17.68
N PRO A 148 -16.75 -10.90 18.11
CA PRO A 148 -17.69 -11.55 17.21
C PRO A 148 -18.48 -10.55 16.37
N ARG A 149 -18.56 -10.79 15.06
CA ARG A 149 -19.35 -9.98 14.13
C ARG A 149 -20.74 -10.55 13.96
N THR A 150 -21.75 -9.68 13.92
CA THR A 150 -23.15 -10.09 13.76
C THR A 150 -23.60 -10.07 12.29
N SER A 151 -23.01 -9.20 11.48
CA SER A 151 -23.24 -9.09 10.04
C SER A 151 -22.02 -8.48 9.34
N THR A 152 -22.05 -8.42 8.00
CA THR A 152 -21.06 -7.67 7.21
C THR A 152 -21.14 -6.17 7.48
N ASP A 153 -22.36 -5.63 7.60
CA ASP A 153 -22.59 -4.20 7.83
C ASP A 153 -22.06 -3.76 9.20
N ASP A 154 -22.23 -4.59 10.23
CA ASP A 154 -21.63 -4.38 11.57
C ASP A 154 -20.10 -4.26 11.49
N LEU A 155 -19.44 -5.14 10.72
CA LEU A 155 -17.99 -5.04 10.51
C LEU A 155 -17.62 -3.75 9.77
N VAL A 156 -18.35 -3.40 8.72
CA VAL A 156 -18.11 -2.18 7.94
C VAL A 156 -18.24 -0.92 8.81
N GLU A 157 -19.30 -0.82 9.60
CA GLU A 157 -19.51 0.30 10.53
C GLU A 157 -18.39 0.42 11.56
N ARG A 158 -17.95 -0.70 12.14
CA ARG A 158 -16.85 -0.73 13.12
C ARG A 158 -15.51 -0.33 12.48
N LEU A 159 -15.25 -0.73 11.23
CA LEU A 159 -14.08 -0.29 10.46
C LEU A 159 -14.13 1.21 10.14
N PHE A 160 -15.30 1.75 9.78
CA PHE A 160 -15.47 3.20 9.60
C PHE A 160 -15.30 3.97 10.91
N GLY A 161 -15.81 3.45 12.03
CA GLY A 161 -15.67 4.04 13.35
C GLY A 161 -14.21 4.22 13.78
N MET A 162 -13.34 3.26 13.45
CA MET A 162 -11.89 3.38 13.66
C MET A 162 -11.27 4.57 12.92
N MET A 163 -11.77 4.92 11.73
CA MET A 163 -11.27 6.05 10.95
C MET A 163 -11.70 7.41 11.50
N GLY A 164 -12.71 7.45 12.39
CA GLY A 164 -13.16 8.65 13.09
C GLY A 164 -12.19 9.19 14.15
N TYR A 165 -11.03 8.56 14.32
CA TYR A 165 -10.01 9.00 15.28
C TYR A 165 -9.39 10.35 14.88
N VAL A 166 -9.83 11.41 15.55
CA VAL A 166 -9.18 12.72 15.54
C VAL A 166 -8.13 12.74 16.64
N THR A 167 -6.86 12.53 16.31
CA THR A 167 -5.78 13.05 17.16
C THR A 167 -5.98 14.56 17.26
N ALA A 168 -6.26 15.08 18.46
CA ALA A 168 -5.96 16.48 18.74
C ALA A 168 -4.50 16.70 18.32
N ALA A 169 -4.28 17.59 17.35
CA ALA A 169 -2.93 17.91 16.92
C ALA A 169 -2.13 18.26 18.19
N ALA A 170 -1.05 17.51 18.44
CA ALA A 170 -0.04 17.98 19.38
C ALA A 170 0.40 19.33 18.83
N ASN A 171 0.07 20.39 19.59
CA ASN A 171 0.40 21.76 19.25
C ASN A 171 1.87 21.86 18.83
N GLY A 172 2.09 22.55 17.71
CA GLY A 172 3.36 22.62 17.02
C GLY A 172 4.54 23.05 17.90
N GLN A 173 5.69 22.51 17.54
CA GLN A 173 6.95 23.24 17.63
C GLN A 173 7.10 24.14 16.41
#